data_AF-A0A483LUS6-F1
#
_entry.id   AF-A0A483LUS6-F1
#
_cell.length_a   1.000
_cell.length_b   1.000
_cell.length_c   1.000
_cell.angle_alpha   90.00
_cell.angle_beta   90.00
_cell.angle_gamma   90.00
#
_symmetry.space_group_name_H-M   'P 1'
#
loop_
_entity.id
_entity.type
_entity.pdbx_description
1 polymer ?
#
loop_
_entity_poly.entity_id
_entity_poly.type
_entity_poly.pdbx_seq_one_letter_code
_entity_poly.pdbx_strand_id
1 'polypeptide(L)'
;MEILIVLIIVGLPAAYMIWDRYFRVFPLSYFGIENVQRVAKWESDEWRERVFSRGGMTSREWISVNTRQLEAIKAELRRRQ
;
A
#
# COMPACT_ATOMS: atom_id res chain seq x y z
N MET A 1 17.42 -8.59 -32.72
CA MET A 1 15.94 -8.59 -32.80
C MET A 1 15.34 -9.41 -31.66
N GLU A 2 15.71 -10.68 -31.48
CA GLU A 2 15.16 -11.57 -30.45
C GLU A 2 15.34 -11.06 -29.01
N ILE A 3 16.55 -10.60 -28.64
CA ILE A 3 16.82 -10.05 -27.29
C ILE A 3 15.95 -8.83 -27.00
N LEU A 4 15.77 -7.95 -27.98
CA LEU A 4 14.96 -6.74 -27.82
C LEU A 4 13.48 -7.09 -27.57
N ILE A 5 12.97 -8.10 -28.29
CA ILE A 5 11.59 -8.59 -28.13
C ILE A 5 11.40 -9.18 -26.73
N VAL A 6 12.33 -10.01 -26.25
CA VAL A 6 12.27 -10.57 -24.88
C VAL A 6 12.30 -9.46 -23.82
N LEU A 7 13.16 -8.45 -23.99
CA LEU A 7 13.23 -7.31 -23.07
C LEU A 7 11.93 -6.50 -23.06
N ILE A 8 11.24 -6.34 -24.17
CA ILE A 8 9.95 -5.66 -24.24
C ILE A 8 8.87 -6.49 -23.53
N ILE A 9 8.81 -7.79 -23.81
CA ILE A 9 7.81 -8.71 -23.23
C ILE A 9 7.95 -8.77 -21.70
N VAL A 10 9.16 -8.72 -21.15
CA VAL A 10 9.38 -8.76 -19.69
C VAL A 10 9.36 -7.36 -19.08
N GLY A 11 9.96 -6.39 -19.75
CA GLY A 11 10.13 -5.02 -19.26
C GLY A 11 8.80 -4.28 -19.13
N LEU A 12 7.88 -4.43 -20.09
CA LEU A 12 6.59 -3.76 -20.03
C LEU A 12 5.72 -4.24 -18.85
N PRO A 13 5.52 -5.55 -18.60
CA PRO A 13 4.84 -6.02 -17.40
C PRO A 13 5.54 -5.59 -16.10
N ALA A 14 6.87 -5.68 -16.04
CA ALA A 14 7.61 -5.26 -14.85
C ALA A 14 7.41 -3.75 -14.56
N ALA A 15 7.50 -2.91 -15.59
CA ALA A 15 7.25 -1.48 -15.49
C ALA A 15 5.81 -1.19 -15.06
N TYR A 16 4.83 -1.90 -15.62
CA TYR A 16 3.43 -1.77 -15.22
C TYR A 16 3.22 -2.17 -13.75
N MET A 17 3.80 -3.28 -13.29
CA MET A 17 3.72 -3.72 -11.89
C MET A 17 4.35 -2.69 -10.93
N ILE A 18 5.47 -2.09 -11.33
CA ILE A 18 6.11 -1.02 -10.54
C ILE A 18 5.20 0.21 -10.50
N TRP A 19 4.66 0.63 -11.64
CA TRP A 19 3.74 1.76 -11.71
C TRP A 19 2.51 1.55 -10.83
N ASP A 20 1.86 0.39 -10.98
CA ASP A 20 0.64 0.02 -10.25
C ASP A 20 0.89 -0.03 -8.73
N ARG A 21 2.03 -0.54 -8.30
CA ARG A 21 2.35 -0.66 -6.88
C ARG A 21 2.73 0.68 -6.23
N TYR A 22 3.50 1.51 -6.93
CA TYR A 22 4.21 2.64 -6.34
C TYR A 22 3.63 4.01 -6.66
N PHE A 23 2.94 4.15 -7.79
CA PHE A 23 2.50 5.45 -8.29
C PHE A 23 1.00 5.52 -8.51
N ARG A 24 0.36 4.41 -8.85
CA ARG A 24 -1.08 4.37 -9.03
C ARG A 24 -1.79 4.54 -7.69
N VAL A 25 -2.54 5.64 -7.58
CA VAL A 25 -3.41 5.92 -6.43
C VAL A 25 -4.76 5.26 -6.68
N PHE A 26 -5.18 4.41 -5.75
CA PHE A 26 -6.49 3.79 -5.75
C PHE A 26 -7.43 4.53 -4.80
N PRO A 27 -8.73 4.63 -5.14
CA PRO A 27 -9.71 5.22 -4.24
C PRO A 27 -9.81 4.40 -2.95
N LEU A 28 -10.17 5.04 -1.82
CA LEU A 28 -10.23 4.36 -0.52
C LEU A 28 -11.18 3.15 -0.51
N SER A 29 -12.24 3.18 -1.33
CA SER A 29 -13.18 2.06 -1.51
C SER A 29 -12.51 0.78 -2.02
N TYR A 30 -11.43 0.89 -2.81
CA TYR A 30 -10.66 -0.25 -3.28
C TYR A 30 -10.07 -1.09 -2.13
N PHE A 31 -9.71 -0.45 -1.02
CA PHE A 31 -9.13 -1.11 0.16
C PHE A 31 -10.18 -1.50 1.21
N GLY A 32 -11.45 -1.22 0.95
CA GLY A 32 -12.55 -1.31 1.92
C GLY A 32 -12.54 -0.14 2.89
N ILE A 33 -13.51 0.77 2.75
CA ILE A 33 -13.59 2.02 3.54
C ILE A 33 -13.55 1.75 5.04
N GLU A 34 -14.24 0.72 5.51
CA GLU A 34 -14.25 0.34 6.93
C GLU A 34 -12.86 -0.07 7.44
N ASN A 35 -12.09 -0.81 6.63
CA ASN A 35 -10.73 -1.20 6.97
C ASN A 35 -9.82 0.03 7.04
N VAL A 36 -9.95 0.95 6.06
CA VAL A 36 -9.20 2.20 6.04
C VAL A 36 -9.52 3.03 7.28
N GLN A 37 -10.79 3.18 7.65
CA GLN A 37 -11.19 3.91 8.86
C GLN A 37 -10.67 3.24 10.14
N ARG A 38 -10.69 1.90 10.23
CA ARG A 38 -10.15 1.16 11.37
C ARG A 38 -8.65 1.39 11.53
N VAL A 39 -7.92 1.30 10.43
CA VAL A 39 -6.46 1.54 10.38
C VAL A 39 -6.15 2.99 10.75
N ALA A 40 -6.90 3.95 10.20
CA ALA A 40 -6.70 5.37 10.43
C ALA A 40 -6.80 5.79 11.90
N LYS A 41 -7.51 5.04 12.76
CA LYS A 41 -7.57 5.31 14.21
C LYS A 41 -6.21 5.24 14.90
N TRP A 42 -5.24 4.56 14.30
CA TRP A 42 -3.93 4.28 14.88
C TRP A 42 -2.77 4.92 14.12
N GLU A 43 -3.04 5.55 12.98
CA GLU A 43 -2.01 6.22 12.17
C GLU A 43 -1.93 7.71 12.51
N SER A 44 -0.80 8.34 12.16
CA SER A 44 -0.56 9.76 12.42
C SER A 44 -1.55 10.65 11.67
N ASP A 45 -1.81 11.84 12.23
CA ASP A 45 -2.66 12.83 11.57
C ASP A 45 -2.10 13.25 10.21
N GLU A 46 -0.77 13.31 10.06
CA GLU A 46 -0.12 13.58 8.76
C GLU A 46 -0.46 12.51 7.71
N TRP A 47 -0.45 11.22 8.10
CA TRP A 47 -0.83 10.15 7.19
C TRP A 47 -2.31 10.23 6.83
N ARG A 48 -3.17 10.45 7.84
CA ARG A 48 -4.62 10.57 7.65
C ARG A 48 -4.95 11.73 6.73
N GLU A 49 -4.44 12.92 7.01
CA GLU A 49 -4.66 14.11 6.19
C GLU A 49 -4.25 13.86 4.74
N ARG A 50 -3.04 13.31 4.52
CA ARG A 50 -2.55 12.98 3.17
C ARG A 50 -3.47 12.01 2.44
N VAL A 51 -3.94 10.95 3.12
CA VAL A 51 -4.76 9.90 2.51
C VAL A 51 -6.18 10.38 2.22
N PHE A 52 -6.83 11.03 3.20
CA PHE A 52 -8.21 11.44 3.08
C PHE A 52 -8.37 12.67 2.17
N SER A 53 -7.43 13.63 2.21
CA SER A 53 -7.44 14.77 1.28
C SER A 53 -7.20 14.34 -0.16
N ARG A 54 -6.29 13.39 -0.38
CA ARG A 54 -6.04 12.79 -1.71
C ARG A 54 -7.19 11.91 -2.18
N GLY A 55 -8.07 11.45 -1.28
CA GLY A 55 -9.17 10.54 -1.59
C GLY A 55 -8.73 9.11 -1.93
N GLY A 56 -7.48 8.75 -1.62
CA GLY A 56 -6.90 7.49 -2.06
C GLY A 56 -5.46 7.27 -1.58
N MET A 57 -4.95 6.07 -1.85
CA MET A 57 -3.55 5.72 -1.60
C MET A 57 -3.02 4.69 -2.58
N THR A 58 -1.70 4.58 -2.65
CA THR A 58 -1.03 3.53 -3.41
C THR A 58 -1.10 2.19 -2.68
N SER A 59 -1.00 1.09 -3.42
CA SER A 59 -0.91 -0.25 -2.85
C SER A 59 0.28 -0.39 -1.89
N ARG A 60 1.41 0.27 -2.18
CA ARG A 60 2.58 0.30 -1.28
C ARG A 60 2.25 0.95 0.06
N GLU A 61 1.60 2.12 0.05
CA GLU A 61 1.22 2.82 1.29
C GLU A 61 0.30 1.95 2.15
N TRP A 62 -0.71 1.33 1.53
CA TRP A 62 -1.64 0.43 2.22
C TRP A 62 -0.94 -0.75 2.88
N ILE A 63 -0.08 -1.45 2.12
CA ILE A 63 0.70 -2.58 2.64
C ILE A 63 1.59 -2.12 3.79
N SER A 64 2.31 -1.01 3.63
CA SER A 64 3.24 -0.50 4.64
C SER A 64 2.55 -0.23 5.98
N VAL A 65 1.38 0.38 5.95
CA VAL A 65 0.59 0.67 7.16
C VAL A 65 0.14 -0.62 7.84
N ASN A 66 -0.44 -1.55 7.08
CA ASN A 66 -0.89 -2.83 7.63
C ASN A 66 0.26 -3.65 8.22
N THR A 67 1.44 -3.62 7.58
CA THR A 67 2.64 -4.27 8.11
C THR A 67 3.03 -3.69 9.47
N ARG A 68 3.10 -2.36 9.62
CA ARG A 68 3.41 -1.71 10.90
C ARG A 68 2.42 -2.07 11.99
N GLN A 69 1.12 -2.07 11.69
CA GLN A 69 0.10 -2.43 12.68
C GLN A 69 0.22 -3.90 13.09
N LEU A 70 0.47 -4.81 12.14
CA LEU A 70 0.69 -6.22 12.45
C LEU A 70 1.93 -6.41 13.34
N GLU A 71 3.01 -5.68 13.07
CA GLU A 71 4.22 -5.70 13.90
C GLU A 71 3.95 -5.18 15.32
N ALA A 72 3.20 -4.09 15.47
CA ALA A 72 2.79 -3.56 16.77
C ALA A 72 1.94 -4.56 17.56
N ILE A 73 0.99 -5.22 16.91
CA ILE A 73 0.15 -6.26 17.54
C ILE A 73 1.02 -7.45 17.98
N LYS A 74 1.92 -7.93 17.12
CA LYS A 74 2.84 -9.02 17.45
C LYS A 74 3.75 -8.67 18.63
N ALA A 75 4.27 -7.44 18.67
CA ALA A 75 5.08 -6.96 19.77
C ALA A 75 4.30 -6.93 21.09
N GLU A 76 3.05 -6.46 21.06
CA GLU A 76 2.18 -6.44 22.23
C GLU A 76 1.83 -7.84 22.72
N LEU A 77 1.51 -8.77 21.83
CA LEU A 77 1.24 -10.17 22.19
C LEU A 77 2.45 -10.81 22.88
N ARG A 78 3.66 -10.54 22.40
CA ARG A 78 4.89 -11.06 23.01
C ARG A 78 5.14 -10.49 24.42
N ARG A 79 4.70 -9.26 24.71
CA ARG A 79 4.82 -8.67 26.05
C ARG A 79 3.87 -9.28 27.08
N ARG A 80 2.79 -9.92 26.62
CA ARG A 80 1.76 -10.53 27.46
C ARG A 80 1.99 -12.03 27.71
N GLN A 81 2.94 -12.63 27.01
CA GLN A 81 3.41 -14.01 27.22
C GLN A 81 4.56 -14.00 28.21
#